data_AF-A0AAP3F512-F1
#
_entry.id   AF-A0AAP3F512-F1
#
_cell.length_a   1.000
_cell.length_b   1.000
_cell.length_c   1.000
_cell.angle_alpha   90.00
_cell.angle_beta   90.00
_cell.angle_gamma   90.00
#
_symmetry.space_group_name_H-M   'P 1'
#
loop_
_entity.id
_entity.type
_entity.pdbx_description
1 polymer ?
#
loop_
_entity_poly.entity_id
_entity_poly.type
_entity_poly.pdbx_seq_one_letter_code
_entity_poly.pdbx_strand_id
1 'polypeptide(L)'
;MKVYSFFEKYVLVLLGILVFASCSDDDNAGVMSSKVMLNQELVASNYSFIWNGVTSPRKDDVKAKFEAVEGDSTKMKMTISGIVPSSDDDIQLVVDVLPQADEIQYQGKVENSDYDMTVSGVYFPSRSSVGHYFKLKVVYNVVKEALLKQPFTFNFKKVCTAVKSGDARFMTIDGVEYAYSQLAESTLSGMSNLYAKTDSVAKLTFSNDGKLTIDMLSNNKGETVSSNLMTIKYWLTNQSHDMILEFTKAQAESFTAKFLNVGTPDVERLFTKYKSEDKYILRAAYDVDGKLAIMLNSPYNANAMDLYVRGKFADVKDELLKKQTLAFLDILKEYPNVWGLYFVSE
;
A
#
# COMPACT_ATOMS: atom_id res chain seq x y z
N MET A 1 -32.21 44.09 45.52
CA MET A 1 -32.79 44.23 44.16
C MET A 1 -32.12 43.22 43.24
N LYS A 2 -32.79 42.09 43.02
CA LYS A 2 -32.47 41.07 42.02
C LYS A 2 -33.27 41.42 40.76
N VAL A 3 -32.64 41.99 39.74
CA VAL A 3 -33.33 42.29 38.45
C VAL A 3 -32.52 41.87 37.21
N TYR A 4 -31.31 41.32 37.36
CA TYR A 4 -30.46 41.02 36.20
C TYR A 4 -30.44 39.55 35.71
N SER A 5 -31.17 38.62 36.36
CA SER A 5 -31.15 37.20 35.96
C SER A 5 -32.39 36.75 35.16
N PHE A 6 -33.40 37.60 34.99
CA PHE A 6 -34.65 37.21 34.32
C PHE A 6 -34.71 37.64 32.85
N PHE A 7 -33.95 38.67 32.43
CA PHE A 7 -34.02 39.21 31.07
C PHE A 7 -33.19 38.42 30.03
N GLU A 8 -32.11 37.74 30.42
CA GLU A 8 -31.30 36.96 29.46
C GLU A 8 -31.99 35.66 28.98
N LYS A 9 -32.81 35.03 29.83
CA LYS A 9 -33.49 33.78 29.46
C LYS A 9 -34.65 33.96 28.49
N TYR A 10 -35.27 35.15 28.42
CA TYR A 10 -36.38 35.40 27.49
C TYR A 10 -35.93 36.01 26.16
N VAL A 11 -34.79 36.72 26.12
CA VAL A 11 -34.22 37.20 24.84
C VAL A 11 -33.67 36.02 24.00
N LEU A 12 -33.14 34.98 24.65
CA LEU A 12 -32.72 33.74 23.97
C LEU A 12 -33.89 32.84 23.51
N VAL A 13 -35.06 32.95 24.14
CA VAL A 13 -36.27 32.22 23.71
C VAL A 13 -37.03 32.98 22.60
N LEU A 14 -36.87 34.30 22.50
CA LEU A 14 -37.48 35.11 21.42
C LEU A 14 -36.70 35.05 20.08
N LEU A 15 -35.42 34.69 20.09
CA LEU A 15 -34.65 34.39 18.87
C LEU A 15 -34.90 32.97 18.32
N GLY A 16 -35.61 32.11 19.07
CA GLY A 16 -35.92 30.73 18.70
C GLY A 16 -37.33 30.50 18.11
N ILE A 17 -38.18 31.54 17.97
CA ILE A 17 -39.59 31.37 17.56
C ILE A 17 -39.99 32.28 16.36
N LEU A 18 -39.08 33.05 15.76
CA LEU A 18 -39.41 33.96 14.65
C LEU A 18 -39.01 33.46 13.23
N VAL A 19 -39.03 32.15 12.97
CA VAL A 19 -38.88 31.58 11.61
C VAL A 19 -40.10 30.74 11.17
N PHE A 20 -41.30 31.06 11.68
CA PHE A 20 -42.54 30.49 11.15
C PHE A 20 -43.62 31.57 11.00
N ALA A 21 -43.44 32.47 10.03
CA ALA A 21 -44.52 33.19 9.34
C ALA A 21 -43.94 34.09 8.24
N SER A 22 -43.51 33.49 7.13
CA SER A 22 -43.53 34.15 5.82
C SER A 22 -43.61 33.05 4.76
N CYS A 23 -44.81 32.48 4.62
CA CYS A 23 -45.21 31.87 3.35
C CYS A 23 -45.33 33.02 2.33
N SER A 24 -44.25 33.31 1.63
CA SER A 24 -44.30 33.81 0.27
C SER A 24 -43.81 32.68 -0.62
N ASP A 25 -44.68 32.25 -1.54
CA ASP A 25 -44.39 31.27 -2.59
C ASP A 25 -43.29 31.81 -3.53
N ASP A 26 -42.04 31.71 -3.09
CA ASP A 26 -40.86 31.85 -3.93
C ASP A 26 -39.93 30.67 -3.62
N ASP A 27 -40.03 29.64 -4.46
CA ASP A 27 -39.06 28.55 -4.67
C ASP A 27 -38.34 27.99 -3.42
N ASN A 28 -39.06 27.20 -2.61
CA ASN A 28 -38.42 26.17 -1.81
C ASN A 28 -37.85 25.10 -2.75
N ALA A 29 -36.64 25.34 -3.26
CA ALA A 29 -35.80 24.27 -3.78
C ALA A 29 -35.57 23.29 -2.62
N GLY A 30 -36.40 22.25 -2.54
CA GLY A 30 -36.38 21.28 -1.45
C GLY A 30 -34.98 20.68 -1.29
N VAL A 31 -34.50 20.60 -0.04
CA VAL A 31 -33.22 19.96 0.29
C VAL A 31 -33.21 18.55 -0.32
N MET A 32 -32.12 18.22 -1.01
CA MET A 32 -31.96 16.95 -1.69
C MET A 32 -32.02 15.77 -0.71
N SER A 33 -32.65 14.67 -1.12
CA SER A 33 -32.64 13.45 -0.32
C SER A 33 -31.30 12.74 -0.48
N SER A 34 -30.59 12.47 0.63
CA SER A 34 -29.36 11.68 0.61
C SER A 34 -29.53 10.26 0.06
N LYS A 35 -30.78 9.75 0.02
CA LYS A 35 -31.12 8.43 -0.53
C LYS A 35 -30.70 8.24 -1.98
N VAL A 36 -30.49 9.33 -2.74
CA VAL A 36 -30.00 9.27 -4.13
C VAL A 36 -28.61 8.65 -4.26
N MET A 37 -27.80 8.64 -3.19
CA MET A 37 -26.47 8.02 -3.17
C MET A 37 -26.49 6.53 -2.78
N LEU A 38 -27.60 6.04 -2.20
CA LEU A 38 -27.65 4.71 -1.60
C LEU A 38 -27.59 3.59 -2.65
N ASN A 39 -26.83 2.55 -2.32
CA ASN A 39 -26.70 1.30 -3.08
C ASN A 39 -26.28 1.48 -4.55
N GLN A 40 -25.71 2.64 -4.89
CA GLN A 40 -25.07 2.90 -6.17
C GLN A 40 -23.56 2.83 -5.99
N GLU A 41 -22.88 2.28 -6.99
CA GLU A 41 -21.43 2.36 -7.09
C GLU A 41 -21.07 3.67 -7.79
N LEU A 42 -20.59 4.64 -7.02
CA LEU A 42 -20.20 5.94 -7.53
C LEU A 42 -18.72 5.91 -7.91
N VAL A 43 -18.43 6.30 -9.15
CA VAL A 43 -17.06 6.39 -9.66
C VAL A 43 -16.62 7.86 -9.56
N ALA A 44 -15.41 8.09 -9.05
CA ALA A 44 -14.86 9.44 -8.99
C ALA A 44 -14.85 10.09 -10.39
N SER A 45 -15.42 11.28 -10.51
CA SER A 45 -15.37 12.04 -11.76
C SER A 45 -13.92 12.36 -12.16
N ASN A 46 -13.67 12.67 -13.43
CA ASN A 46 -12.33 13.07 -13.90
C ASN A 46 -11.70 14.15 -12.99
N TYR A 47 -10.46 13.91 -12.56
CA TYR A 47 -9.70 14.84 -11.70
C TYR A 47 -10.37 15.20 -10.37
N SER A 48 -11.31 14.39 -9.90
CA SER A 48 -12.07 14.65 -8.68
C SER A 48 -11.67 13.73 -7.51
N PHE A 49 -10.82 12.73 -7.76
CA PHE A 49 -10.17 11.99 -6.70
C PHE A 49 -8.88 12.70 -6.28
N ILE A 50 -8.76 13.03 -4.99
CA ILE A 50 -7.60 13.71 -4.42
C ILE A 50 -7.05 12.87 -3.27
N TRP A 51 -5.81 12.41 -3.39
CA TRP A 51 -5.11 11.61 -2.37
C TRP A 51 -3.96 12.40 -1.77
N ASN A 52 -3.99 12.65 -0.45
CA ASN A 52 -2.96 13.44 0.25
C ASN A 52 -2.63 14.77 -0.45
N GLY A 53 -3.67 15.44 -0.96
CA GLY A 53 -3.55 16.71 -1.68
C GLY A 53 -3.15 16.59 -3.16
N VAL A 54 -2.85 15.39 -3.65
CA VAL A 54 -2.50 15.13 -5.06
C VAL A 54 -3.73 14.64 -5.82
N THR A 55 -4.12 15.40 -6.85
CA THR A 55 -5.20 15.00 -7.75
C THR A 55 -4.77 13.78 -8.57
N SER A 56 -5.55 12.71 -8.49
CA SER A 56 -5.38 11.57 -9.37
C SER A 56 -5.89 11.92 -10.77
N PRO A 57 -5.11 11.66 -11.84
CA PRO A 57 -5.56 11.86 -13.20
C PRO A 57 -6.62 10.83 -13.64
N ARG A 58 -6.95 9.84 -12.80
CA ARG A 58 -7.72 8.65 -13.22
C ARG A 58 -9.18 8.72 -12.81
N LYS A 59 -10.03 8.38 -13.79
CA LYS A 59 -11.49 8.35 -13.70
C LYS A 59 -12.02 7.09 -13.03
N ASP A 60 -11.51 5.91 -13.40
CA ASP A 60 -12.29 4.67 -13.21
C ASP A 60 -11.75 3.73 -12.12
N ASP A 61 -10.71 4.14 -11.40
CA ASP A 61 -10.00 3.26 -10.47
C ASP A 61 -10.58 3.25 -9.06
N VAL A 62 -11.17 4.36 -8.63
CA VAL A 62 -11.64 4.55 -7.25
C VAL A 62 -13.15 4.68 -7.25
N LYS A 63 -13.79 3.79 -6.49
CA LYS A 63 -15.24 3.74 -6.39
C LYS A 63 -15.68 3.84 -4.94
N ALA A 64 -16.87 4.36 -4.75
CA ALA A 64 -17.51 4.49 -3.45
C ALA A 64 -18.93 3.91 -3.51
N LYS A 65 -19.26 3.05 -2.56
CA LYS A 65 -20.62 2.57 -2.33
C LYS A 65 -21.11 3.11 -0.99
N PHE A 66 -22.33 3.64 -0.97
CA PHE A 66 -22.98 4.14 0.23
C PHE A 66 -24.13 3.23 0.65
N GLU A 67 -24.16 2.87 1.93
CA GLU A 67 -25.20 2.08 2.56
C GLU A 67 -25.79 2.86 3.74
N ALA A 68 -27.08 2.64 4.02
CA ALA A 68 -27.75 3.33 5.11
C ALA A 68 -27.21 2.86 6.47
N VAL A 69 -27.09 3.79 7.42
CA VAL A 69 -26.92 3.45 8.84
C VAL A 69 -28.32 3.36 9.46
N GLU A 70 -28.63 2.25 10.12
CA GLU A 70 -29.94 2.04 10.72
C GLU A 70 -30.22 3.11 11.79
N GLY A 71 -31.38 3.77 11.68
CA GLY A 71 -31.82 4.77 12.66
C GLY A 71 -31.16 6.15 12.55
N ASP A 72 -30.22 6.38 11.63
CA ASP A 72 -29.56 7.69 11.47
C ASP A 72 -29.41 8.09 9.99
N SER A 73 -30.30 8.95 9.50
CA SER A 73 -30.27 9.46 8.12
C SER A 73 -29.18 10.51 7.86
N THR A 74 -28.51 11.00 8.91
CA THR A 74 -27.38 11.93 8.79
C THR A 74 -26.05 11.21 8.62
N LYS A 75 -26.06 9.86 8.66
CA LYS A 75 -24.88 9.02 8.51
C LYS A 75 -25.07 7.98 7.42
N MET A 76 -23.97 7.62 6.76
CA MET A 76 -23.92 6.52 5.81
C MET A 76 -22.65 5.71 6.03
N LYS A 77 -22.74 4.40 5.80
CA LYS A 77 -21.57 3.55 5.67
C LYS A 77 -21.03 3.72 4.25
N MET A 78 -19.78 4.15 4.14
CA MET A 78 -19.06 4.31 2.88
C MET A 78 -18.05 3.18 2.74
N THR A 79 -18.09 2.47 1.62
CA THR A 79 -17.06 1.51 1.21
C THR A 79 -16.31 2.08 0.02
N ILE A 80 -15.00 2.26 0.16
CA ILE A 80 -14.11 2.78 -0.88
C ILE A 80 -13.27 1.63 -1.42
N SER A 81 -13.37 1.38 -2.72
CA SER A 81 -12.64 0.31 -3.41
C SER A 81 -11.66 0.86 -4.44
N GLY A 82 -10.61 0.09 -4.70
CA GLY A 82 -9.62 0.36 -5.75
C GLY A 82 -8.55 1.41 -5.45
N ILE A 83 -8.54 1.97 -4.23
CA ILE A 83 -7.43 2.77 -3.70
C ILE A 83 -6.23 1.88 -3.38
N VAL A 84 -6.45 0.86 -2.55
CA VAL A 84 -5.45 -0.18 -2.26
C VAL A 84 -5.35 -1.08 -3.50
N PRO A 85 -4.14 -1.39 -3.97
CA PRO A 85 -3.97 -2.26 -5.13
C PRO A 85 -4.13 -3.74 -4.72
N SER A 86 -5.31 -4.09 -4.23
CA SER A 86 -5.73 -5.41 -3.75
C SER A 86 -7.22 -5.57 -4.00
N SER A 87 -7.69 -6.76 -4.36
CA SER A 87 -9.13 -7.03 -4.55
C SER A 87 -9.90 -7.14 -3.24
N ASP A 88 -9.20 -7.36 -2.12
CA ASP A 88 -9.81 -7.77 -0.85
C ASP A 88 -9.72 -6.66 0.22
N ASP A 89 -8.99 -5.58 -0.06
CA ASP A 89 -8.74 -4.48 0.87
C ASP A 89 -9.55 -3.23 0.50
N ASP A 90 -10.86 -3.32 0.72
CA ASP A 90 -11.74 -2.15 0.70
C ASP A 90 -11.64 -1.39 2.02
N ILE A 91 -11.71 -0.06 1.94
CA ILE A 91 -11.76 0.81 3.13
C ILE A 91 -13.23 1.05 3.47
N GLN A 92 -13.62 0.75 4.71
CA GLN A 92 -14.98 1.00 5.20
C GLN A 92 -14.96 2.03 6.33
N LEU A 93 -15.84 3.01 6.26
CA LEU A 93 -16.01 4.03 7.29
C LEU A 93 -17.44 4.55 7.36
N VAL A 94 -17.80 5.15 8.48
CA VAL A 94 -19.04 5.93 8.59
C VAL A 94 -18.73 7.37 8.23
N VAL A 95 -19.56 7.95 7.35
CA VAL A 95 -19.50 9.37 6.98
C VAL A 95 -20.75 10.09 7.49
N ASP A 96 -20.56 11.31 7.97
CA ASP A 96 -21.64 12.27 8.13
C ASP A 96 -22.02 12.81 6.73
N VAL A 97 -23.31 12.99 6.51
CA VAL A 97 -23.90 13.40 5.25
C VAL A 97 -24.74 14.63 5.48
N LEU A 98 -24.45 15.70 4.74
CA LEU A 98 -25.14 16.98 4.80
C LEU A 98 -25.77 17.26 3.43
N PRO A 99 -27.06 16.96 3.25
CA PRO A 99 -27.76 17.29 2.02
C PRO A 99 -28.01 18.79 1.93
N GLN A 100 -27.85 19.36 0.73
CA GLN A 100 -28.14 20.74 0.38
C GLN A 100 -29.12 20.78 -0.81
N ALA A 101 -29.41 21.96 -1.34
CA ALA A 101 -30.37 22.12 -2.43
C ALA A 101 -29.91 21.41 -3.73
N ASP A 102 -28.63 21.51 -4.08
CA ASP A 102 -28.08 21.01 -5.35
C ASP A 102 -26.94 19.98 -5.19
N GLU A 103 -26.47 19.76 -3.97
CA GLU A 103 -25.38 18.83 -3.66
C GLU A 103 -25.60 18.09 -2.35
N ILE A 104 -24.83 17.01 -2.18
CA ILE A 104 -24.69 16.31 -0.91
C ILE A 104 -23.21 16.36 -0.53
N GLN A 105 -22.92 16.99 0.61
CA GLN A 105 -21.59 16.98 1.20
C GLN A 105 -21.46 15.76 2.12
N TYR A 106 -20.27 15.17 2.17
CA TYR A 106 -20.00 14.09 3.10
C TYR A 106 -18.59 14.19 3.67
N GLN A 107 -18.43 13.73 4.90
CA GLN A 107 -17.13 13.65 5.57
C GLN A 107 -17.10 12.52 6.58
N GLY A 108 -15.95 11.89 6.77
CA GLY A 108 -15.79 10.85 7.79
C GLY A 108 -14.33 10.65 8.14
N LYS A 109 -14.09 9.87 9.19
CA LYS A 109 -12.75 9.50 9.61
C LYS A 109 -12.69 8.06 10.12
N VAL A 110 -11.52 7.45 9.94
CA VAL A 110 -11.11 6.19 10.55
C VAL A 110 -9.81 6.46 11.29
N GLU A 111 -9.73 5.98 12.51
CA GLU A 111 -8.53 6.06 13.36
C GLU A 111 -8.33 4.65 13.93
N ASN A 112 -7.17 4.05 13.67
CA ASN A 112 -6.82 2.73 14.20
C ASN A 112 -5.31 2.68 14.56
N SER A 113 -4.81 1.53 14.99
CA SER A 113 -3.41 1.37 15.42
C SER A 113 -2.38 1.52 14.30
N ASP A 114 -2.81 1.49 13.06
CA ASP A 114 -1.97 1.36 11.88
C ASP A 114 -1.98 2.66 11.06
N TYR A 115 -3.17 3.28 10.89
CA TYR A 115 -3.33 4.52 10.17
C TYR A 115 -4.54 5.35 10.66
N ASP A 116 -4.44 6.65 10.42
CA ASP A 116 -5.54 7.60 10.45
C ASP A 116 -5.92 7.98 9.03
N MET A 117 -7.22 8.03 8.75
CA MET A 117 -7.75 8.43 7.45
C MET A 117 -8.93 9.38 7.64
N THR A 118 -8.93 10.48 6.90
CA THR A 118 -10.11 11.32 6.74
C THR A 118 -10.56 11.30 5.29
N VAL A 119 -11.87 11.28 5.11
CA VAL A 119 -12.53 11.30 3.81
C VAL A 119 -13.46 12.50 3.80
N SER A 120 -13.51 13.20 2.67
CA SER A 120 -14.48 14.26 2.43
C SER A 120 -14.81 14.36 0.96
N GLY A 121 -15.97 14.91 0.64
CA GLY A 121 -16.33 15.08 -0.76
C GLY A 121 -17.69 15.71 -0.96
N VAL A 122 -18.05 15.79 -2.23
CA VAL A 122 -19.34 16.31 -2.69
C VAL A 122 -19.88 15.43 -3.79
N TYR A 123 -21.20 15.26 -3.78
CA TYR A 123 -21.95 14.56 -4.80
C TYR A 123 -23.01 15.50 -5.39
N PHE A 124 -23.08 15.56 -6.71
CA PHE A 124 -24.14 16.24 -7.45
C PHE A 124 -24.85 15.22 -8.34
N PRO A 125 -26.16 15.02 -8.20
CA PRO A 125 -26.90 14.05 -9.00
C PRO A 125 -27.07 14.47 -10.45
N SER A 126 -26.82 15.73 -10.84
CA SER A 126 -27.10 16.21 -12.20
C SER A 126 -26.26 17.44 -12.61
N ARG A 127 -24.94 17.42 -12.40
CA ARG A 127 -24.02 18.49 -12.86
C ARG A 127 -23.14 18.13 -14.07
N SER A 128 -23.40 17.04 -14.78
CA SER A 128 -22.64 16.68 -15.98
C SER A 128 -23.54 16.12 -17.07
N SER A 129 -23.12 16.26 -18.33
CA SER A 129 -23.70 15.56 -19.49
C SER A 129 -23.66 14.03 -19.39
N VAL A 130 -23.15 13.49 -18.28
CA VAL A 130 -22.85 12.07 -18.02
C VAL A 130 -23.62 11.53 -16.79
N GLY A 131 -24.50 12.33 -16.17
CA GLY A 131 -25.51 11.84 -15.22
C GLY A 131 -25.20 12.05 -13.73
N HIS A 132 -23.96 12.27 -13.28
CA HIS A 132 -23.63 12.74 -11.92
C HIS A 132 -22.21 13.35 -11.86
N TYR A 133 -21.88 14.02 -10.76
CA TYR A 133 -20.51 14.40 -10.39
C TYR A 133 -20.23 13.92 -8.96
N PHE A 134 -19.14 13.19 -8.78
CA PHE A 134 -18.73 12.64 -7.49
C PHE A 134 -17.26 12.97 -7.26
N LYS A 135 -16.98 13.77 -6.22
CA LYS A 135 -15.62 14.15 -5.81
C LYS A 135 -15.29 13.47 -4.50
N LEU A 136 -14.10 12.88 -4.41
CA LEU A 136 -13.59 12.16 -3.25
C LEU A 136 -12.20 12.67 -2.88
N LYS A 137 -12.06 13.23 -1.69
CA LYS A 137 -10.78 13.62 -1.10
C LYS A 137 -10.45 12.70 0.07
N VAL A 138 -9.25 12.16 0.05
CA VAL A 138 -8.71 11.32 1.12
C VAL A 138 -7.42 11.92 1.64
N VAL A 139 -7.31 12.03 2.96
CA VAL A 139 -6.06 12.28 3.68
C VAL A 139 -5.76 11.04 4.50
N TYR A 140 -4.62 10.43 4.24
CA TYR A 140 -4.16 9.17 4.83
C TYR A 140 -2.80 9.40 5.49
N ASN A 141 -2.73 9.05 6.77
CA ASN A 141 -1.52 9.12 7.58
C ASN A 141 -1.31 7.77 8.27
N VAL A 142 -0.21 7.10 7.97
CA VAL A 142 0.26 5.96 8.75
C VAL A 142 0.68 6.46 10.13
N VAL A 143 0.23 5.77 11.18
CA VAL A 143 0.57 6.04 12.58
C VAL A 143 1.24 4.85 13.26
N LYS A 144 1.47 3.76 12.52
CA LYS A 144 2.17 2.57 13.01
C LYS A 144 3.59 2.89 13.48
N GLU A 145 3.77 3.08 14.77
CA GLU A 145 5.06 3.48 15.36
C GLU A 145 6.21 2.56 14.96
N ALA A 146 5.97 1.25 14.91
CA ALA A 146 6.97 0.26 14.53
C ALA A 146 7.59 0.52 13.15
N LEU A 147 6.82 1.08 12.21
CA LEU A 147 7.32 1.41 10.87
C LEU A 147 7.99 2.79 10.81
N LEU A 148 7.53 3.74 11.63
CA LEU A 148 7.90 5.15 11.53
C LEU A 148 9.07 5.54 12.43
N LYS A 149 9.37 4.75 13.46
CA LYS A 149 10.35 5.10 14.49
C LYS A 149 11.77 5.25 13.94
N GLN A 150 12.17 4.33 13.08
CA GLN A 150 13.50 4.34 12.47
C GLN A 150 13.51 3.59 11.15
N PRO A 151 14.48 3.89 10.28
CA PRO A 151 14.65 3.15 9.03
C PRO A 151 15.06 1.70 9.27
N PHE A 152 14.55 0.79 8.45
CA PHE A 152 14.96 -0.60 8.43
C PHE A 152 16.22 -0.78 7.58
N THR A 153 17.21 -1.45 8.16
CA THR A 153 18.53 -1.61 7.55
C THR A 153 18.77 -3.05 7.16
N PHE A 154 18.97 -3.31 5.86
CA PHE A 154 19.40 -4.59 5.33
C PHE A 154 20.88 -4.52 5.03
N ASN A 155 21.69 -5.14 5.88
CA ASN A 155 23.14 -5.11 5.75
C ASN A 155 23.64 -6.35 5.02
N PHE A 156 23.97 -6.19 3.74
CA PHE A 156 24.38 -7.28 2.87
C PHE A 156 25.75 -7.88 3.25
N LYS A 157 26.54 -7.18 4.09
CA LYS A 157 27.81 -7.69 4.64
C LYS A 157 27.64 -8.57 5.88
N LYS A 158 26.43 -8.63 6.43
CA LYS A 158 26.06 -9.51 7.55
C LYS A 158 25.00 -10.51 7.07
N VAL A 159 24.61 -11.44 7.93
CA VAL A 159 23.46 -12.30 7.66
C VAL A 159 22.20 -11.44 7.68
N CYS A 160 21.61 -11.21 6.51
CA CYS A 160 20.36 -10.45 6.33
C CYS A 160 19.30 -11.28 5.57
N THR A 161 19.42 -12.60 5.60
CA THR A 161 18.56 -13.54 4.89
C THR A 161 18.04 -14.60 5.84
N ALA A 162 16.83 -15.10 5.57
CA ALA A 162 16.26 -16.22 6.30
C ALA A 162 15.48 -17.14 5.36
N VAL A 163 15.39 -18.41 5.72
CA VAL A 163 14.63 -19.43 4.99
C VAL A 163 13.63 -20.07 5.94
N LYS A 164 12.39 -20.20 5.49
CA LYS A 164 11.38 -21.07 6.10
C LYS A 164 11.03 -22.14 5.08
N SER A 165 11.23 -23.41 5.46
CA SER A 165 10.87 -24.54 4.62
C SER A 165 10.04 -25.55 5.40
N GLY A 166 9.00 -26.06 4.75
CA GLY A 166 8.28 -27.25 5.21
C GLY A 166 8.92 -28.56 4.75
N ASP A 167 10.06 -28.49 4.06
CA ASP A 167 10.67 -29.59 3.34
C ASP A 167 11.97 -30.07 4.00
N ALA A 168 11.98 -31.34 4.41
CA ALA A 168 13.12 -31.98 5.07
C ALA A 168 13.91 -32.92 4.12
N ARG A 169 13.71 -32.80 2.81
CA ARG A 169 14.39 -33.65 1.83
C ARG A 169 15.84 -33.24 1.59
N PHE A 170 16.56 -34.17 0.98
CA PHE A 170 17.97 -34.09 0.70
C PHE A 170 18.23 -34.39 -0.78
N MET A 171 19.36 -33.90 -1.30
CA MET A 171 19.92 -34.34 -2.56
C MET A 171 21.43 -34.46 -2.49
N THR A 172 21.99 -35.27 -3.39
CA THR A 172 23.43 -35.44 -3.53
C THR A 172 23.97 -34.57 -4.67
N ILE A 173 24.99 -33.76 -4.38
CA ILE A 173 25.74 -32.99 -5.38
C ILE A 173 27.22 -33.38 -5.22
N ASP A 174 27.83 -33.88 -6.28
CA ASP A 174 29.23 -34.35 -6.30
C ASP A 174 29.59 -35.34 -5.16
N GLY A 175 28.64 -36.21 -4.79
CA GLY A 175 28.82 -37.20 -3.73
C GLY A 175 28.62 -36.69 -2.30
N VAL A 176 28.26 -35.41 -2.12
CA VAL A 176 27.92 -34.81 -0.83
C VAL A 176 26.41 -34.62 -0.71
N GLU A 177 25.83 -35.03 0.41
CA GLU A 177 24.41 -34.86 0.70
C GLU A 177 24.13 -33.47 1.29
N TYR A 178 23.14 -32.79 0.75
CA TYR A 178 22.68 -31.47 1.20
C TYR A 178 21.19 -31.50 1.51
N ALA A 179 20.80 -30.94 2.65
CA ALA A 179 19.39 -30.65 2.90
C ALA A 179 18.92 -29.54 1.95
N TYR A 180 17.68 -29.60 1.48
CA TYR A 180 17.16 -28.55 0.59
C TYR A 180 17.19 -27.15 1.25
N SER A 181 16.96 -27.07 2.56
CA SER A 181 17.08 -25.83 3.33
C SER A 181 18.50 -25.25 3.31
N GLN A 182 19.52 -26.10 3.41
CA GLN A 182 20.93 -25.67 3.33
C GLN A 182 21.28 -25.11 1.96
N LEU A 183 20.71 -25.67 0.89
CA LEU A 183 20.87 -25.15 -0.47
C LEU A 183 20.23 -23.76 -0.59
N ALA A 184 19.02 -23.59 -0.06
CA ALA A 184 18.32 -22.30 -0.02
C ALA A 184 19.12 -21.23 0.75
N GLU A 185 19.64 -21.57 1.93
CA GLU A 185 20.46 -20.69 2.77
C GLU A 185 21.76 -20.30 2.06
N SER A 186 22.43 -21.26 1.42
CA SER A 186 23.66 -21.03 0.66
C SER A 186 23.41 -20.09 -0.52
N THR A 187 22.31 -20.30 -1.25
CA THR A 187 21.90 -19.42 -2.35
C THR A 187 21.61 -18.00 -1.88
N LEU A 188 20.79 -17.82 -0.83
CA LEU A 188 20.46 -16.50 -0.30
C LEU A 188 21.70 -15.78 0.27
N SER A 189 22.58 -16.51 0.95
CA SER A 189 23.86 -15.97 1.44
C SER A 189 24.75 -15.54 0.26
N GLY A 190 24.79 -16.34 -0.81
CA GLY A 190 25.45 -15.99 -2.07
C GLY A 190 24.90 -14.70 -2.69
N MET A 191 23.57 -14.55 -2.73
CA MET A 191 22.91 -13.32 -3.19
C MET A 191 23.36 -12.11 -2.38
N SER A 192 23.28 -12.20 -1.04
CA SER A 192 23.71 -11.12 -0.13
C SER A 192 25.17 -10.72 -0.37
N ASN A 193 26.07 -11.70 -0.47
CA ASN A 193 27.48 -11.46 -0.73
C ASN A 193 27.74 -10.80 -2.09
N LEU A 194 26.93 -11.09 -3.11
CA LEU A 194 27.02 -10.39 -4.39
C LEU A 194 26.54 -8.95 -4.30
N TYR A 195 25.46 -8.67 -3.56
CA TYR A 195 25.03 -7.28 -3.29
C TYR A 195 26.13 -6.50 -2.59
N ALA A 196 26.73 -7.08 -1.55
CA ALA A 196 27.77 -6.44 -0.74
C ALA A 196 28.99 -5.94 -1.53
N LYS A 197 29.22 -6.46 -2.75
CA LYS A 197 30.28 -6.00 -3.66
C LYS A 197 30.04 -4.60 -4.21
N THR A 198 28.78 -4.22 -4.44
CA THR A 198 28.40 -2.91 -5.02
C THR A 198 27.73 -2.02 -3.98
N ASP A 199 26.82 -2.60 -3.21
CA ASP A 199 25.98 -1.91 -2.24
C ASP A 199 26.02 -2.68 -0.92
N SER A 200 26.50 -2.04 0.13
CA SER A 200 26.65 -2.70 1.43
C SER A 200 25.39 -2.72 2.26
N VAL A 201 24.50 -1.75 2.06
CA VAL A 201 23.30 -1.58 2.86
C VAL A 201 22.18 -1.07 1.97
N ALA A 202 20.97 -1.63 2.16
CA ALA A 202 19.73 -1.00 1.75
C ALA A 202 19.01 -0.46 2.99
N LYS A 203 18.54 0.78 2.93
CA LYS A 203 17.85 1.46 4.02
C LYS A 203 16.45 1.83 3.56
N LEU A 204 15.45 1.33 4.28
CA LEU A 204 14.03 1.52 3.99
C LEU A 204 13.44 2.46 5.04
N THR A 205 13.00 3.64 4.61
CA THR A 205 12.43 4.68 5.48
C THR A 205 10.96 4.88 5.15
N PHE A 206 10.08 4.48 6.06
CA PHE A 206 8.64 4.71 5.94
C PHE A 206 8.30 6.11 6.40
N SER A 207 7.45 6.78 5.63
CA SER A 207 6.87 8.08 5.95
C SER A 207 5.39 7.93 6.30
N ASN A 208 4.89 8.84 7.12
CA ASN A 208 3.48 8.87 7.53
C ASN A 208 2.54 9.09 6.33
N ASP A 209 2.95 9.78 5.27
CA ASP A 209 2.12 10.06 4.09
C ASP A 209 1.92 8.87 3.14
N GLY A 210 2.30 7.65 3.56
CA GLY A 210 2.18 6.42 2.77
C GLY A 210 3.30 6.22 1.75
N LYS A 211 4.43 6.92 1.89
CA LYS A 211 5.61 6.73 1.05
C LYS A 211 6.73 5.96 1.73
N LEU A 212 7.40 5.11 0.97
CA LEU A 212 8.59 4.37 1.36
C LEU A 212 9.77 4.85 0.51
N THR A 213 10.81 5.35 1.17
CA THR A 213 12.08 5.73 0.54
C THR A 213 13.08 4.58 0.67
N ILE A 214 13.67 4.18 -0.44
CA ILE A 214 14.70 3.13 -0.52
C ILE A 214 16.02 3.79 -0.88
N ASP A 215 16.97 3.78 0.06
CA ASP A 215 18.33 4.28 -0.15
C ASP A 215 19.32 3.12 -0.19
N MET A 216 20.30 3.21 -1.08
CA MET A 216 21.38 2.23 -1.21
C MET A 216 22.70 2.90 -0.81
N LEU A 217 23.45 2.25 0.09
CA LEU A 217 24.79 2.69 0.46
C LEU A 217 25.83 1.88 -0.33
N SER A 218 26.33 2.52 -1.38
CA SER A 218 27.39 1.97 -2.24
C SER A 218 28.76 2.09 -1.56
N ASN A 219 29.61 1.07 -1.72
CA ASN A 219 31.02 1.15 -1.33
C ASN A 219 31.88 1.17 -2.58
N ASN A 220 31.92 2.31 -3.25
CA ASN A 220 32.82 2.52 -4.37
C ASN A 220 34.13 3.12 -3.85
N LYS A 221 35.24 2.38 -4.00
CA LYS A 221 36.62 2.88 -3.82
C LYS A 221 36.96 3.47 -2.42
N GLY A 222 36.31 3.02 -1.37
CA GLY A 222 36.63 3.42 0.02
C GLY A 222 35.79 4.58 0.57
N GLU A 223 34.89 5.16 -0.23
CA GLU A 223 33.89 6.11 0.23
C GLU A 223 32.50 5.44 0.23
N THR A 224 31.79 5.54 1.36
CA THR A 224 30.40 5.11 1.45
C THR A 224 29.51 6.23 0.96
N VAL A 225 28.93 6.06 -0.23
CA VAL A 225 28.01 7.04 -0.83
C VAL A 225 26.59 6.50 -0.73
N SER A 226 25.75 7.24 -0.01
CA SER A 226 24.31 7.01 0.05
C SER A 226 23.65 7.63 -1.19
N SER A 227 22.91 6.82 -1.93
CA SER A 227 22.11 7.27 -3.07
C SER A 227 20.66 6.86 -2.90
N ASN A 228 19.73 7.77 -3.17
CA ASN A 228 18.33 7.43 -3.26
C ASN A 228 18.11 6.55 -4.50
N LEU A 229 17.58 5.34 -4.30
CA LEU A 229 17.19 4.48 -5.41
C LEU A 229 15.80 4.90 -5.91
N MET A 230 14.84 5.02 -5.01
CA MET A 230 13.48 5.45 -5.33
C MET A 230 12.68 5.82 -4.09
N THR A 231 11.54 6.49 -4.32
CA THR A 231 10.45 6.62 -3.35
C THR A 231 9.18 6.04 -3.96
N ILE A 232 8.61 5.04 -3.31
CA ILE A 232 7.42 4.31 -3.75
C ILE A 232 6.26 4.52 -2.78
N LYS A 233 5.05 4.08 -3.16
CA LYS A 233 3.92 4.01 -2.22
C LYS A 233 3.93 2.68 -1.50
N TYR A 234 3.43 2.67 -0.27
CA TYR A 234 3.14 1.43 0.45
C TYR A 234 1.74 1.49 1.07
N TRP A 235 1.14 0.31 1.23
CA TRP A 235 -0.19 0.13 1.76
C TRP A 235 -0.17 -0.92 2.87
N LEU A 236 -0.77 -0.59 4.01
CA LEU A 236 -1.05 -1.57 5.05
C LEU A 236 -2.33 -2.30 4.66
N THR A 237 -2.31 -3.63 4.71
CA THR A 237 -3.48 -4.45 4.38
C THR A 237 -4.32 -4.72 5.63
N ASN A 238 -5.53 -5.23 5.44
CA ASN A 238 -6.36 -5.67 6.58
C ASN A 238 -5.78 -6.92 7.29
N GLN A 239 -4.81 -7.59 6.66
CA GLN A 239 -4.07 -8.68 7.27
C GLN A 239 -2.91 -8.11 8.09
N SER A 240 -2.92 -8.43 9.38
CA SER A 240 -1.85 -8.02 10.30
C SER A 240 -0.50 -8.42 9.72
N HIS A 241 0.45 -7.49 9.75
CA HIS A 241 1.84 -7.67 9.29
C HIS A 241 2.08 -7.68 7.78
N ASP A 242 1.05 -7.74 6.94
CA ASP A 242 1.18 -7.72 5.48
C ASP A 242 1.05 -6.30 4.90
N MET A 243 1.92 -5.99 3.95
CA MET A 243 1.92 -4.73 3.21
C MET A 243 2.09 -4.94 1.70
N ILE A 244 1.59 -3.97 0.95
CA ILE A 244 1.77 -3.87 -0.50
C ILE A 244 2.70 -2.71 -0.80
N LEU A 245 3.78 -2.98 -1.53
CA LEU A 245 4.65 -1.98 -2.11
C LEU A 245 4.22 -1.74 -3.57
N GLU A 246 3.85 -0.50 -3.89
CA GLU A 246 3.33 -0.12 -5.21
C GLU A 246 4.38 0.67 -6.00
N PHE A 247 4.72 0.13 -7.17
CA PHE A 247 5.69 0.68 -8.10
C PHE A 247 4.99 1.14 -9.38
N THR A 248 5.43 2.26 -9.92
CA THR A 248 5.24 2.55 -11.36
C THR A 248 6.08 1.60 -12.20
N LYS A 249 5.76 1.45 -13.49
CA LYS A 249 6.60 0.67 -14.43
C LYS A 249 8.08 1.03 -14.37
N ALA A 250 8.41 2.32 -14.47
CA ALA A 250 9.80 2.78 -14.45
C ALA A 250 10.51 2.44 -13.13
N GLN A 251 9.80 2.51 -11.99
CA GLN A 251 10.34 2.11 -10.70
C GLN A 251 10.54 0.60 -10.62
N ALA A 252 9.59 -0.21 -11.11
CA ALA A 252 9.73 -1.67 -11.15
C ALA A 252 10.89 -2.12 -12.05
N GLU A 253 11.06 -1.47 -13.21
CA GLU A 253 12.18 -1.70 -14.13
C GLU A 253 13.51 -1.32 -13.47
N SER A 254 13.58 -0.13 -12.86
CA SER A 254 14.77 0.34 -12.13
C SER A 254 15.13 -0.57 -10.95
N PHE A 255 14.13 -1.00 -10.18
CA PHE A 255 14.31 -1.94 -9.08
C PHE A 255 14.84 -3.28 -9.60
N THR A 256 14.21 -3.85 -10.62
CA THR A 256 14.63 -5.14 -11.22
C THR A 256 16.04 -5.06 -11.78
N ALA A 257 16.38 -3.99 -12.49
CA ALA A 257 17.72 -3.79 -13.03
C ALA A 257 18.77 -3.66 -11.92
N LYS A 258 18.51 -2.87 -10.88
CA LYS A 258 19.44 -2.70 -9.75
C LYS A 258 19.57 -3.97 -8.91
N PHE A 259 18.44 -4.59 -8.59
CA PHE A 259 18.39 -5.73 -7.70
C PHE A 259 18.92 -6.99 -8.39
N LEU A 260 18.54 -7.27 -9.64
CA LEU A 260 18.91 -8.52 -10.31
C LEU A 260 20.07 -8.38 -11.31
N ASN A 261 20.53 -7.15 -11.60
CA ASN A 261 21.57 -6.87 -12.61
C ASN A 261 21.28 -7.52 -13.97
N VAL A 262 20.01 -7.45 -14.39
CA VAL A 262 19.56 -7.98 -15.69
C VAL A 262 19.56 -6.87 -16.74
N GLY A 263 20.08 -7.16 -17.93
CA GLY A 263 20.18 -6.18 -19.03
C GLY A 263 18.84 -5.74 -19.59
N THR A 264 17.81 -6.61 -19.50
CA THR A 264 16.42 -6.29 -19.81
C THR A 264 15.55 -6.75 -18.63
N PRO A 265 14.97 -5.83 -17.83
CA PRO A 265 14.16 -6.21 -16.68
C PRO A 265 12.82 -6.83 -17.12
N ASP A 266 12.61 -8.10 -16.78
CA ASP A 266 11.31 -8.77 -16.92
C ASP A 266 10.50 -8.55 -15.64
N VAL A 267 9.83 -7.40 -15.57
CA VAL A 267 9.12 -6.95 -14.37
C VAL A 267 7.91 -7.81 -14.02
N GLU A 268 7.24 -8.41 -15.00
CA GLU A 268 6.02 -9.21 -14.78
C GLU A 268 6.31 -10.58 -14.14
N ARG A 269 7.58 -11.01 -14.16
CA ARG A 269 8.04 -12.20 -13.43
C ARG A 269 8.21 -11.98 -11.93
N LEU A 270 8.55 -10.74 -11.52
CA LEU A 270 8.83 -10.39 -10.13
C LEU A 270 7.66 -9.68 -9.45
N PHE A 271 6.88 -8.92 -10.22
CA PHE A 271 5.79 -8.10 -9.71
C PHE A 271 4.44 -8.60 -10.21
N THR A 272 3.42 -8.49 -9.35
CA THR A 272 2.04 -8.64 -9.78
C THR A 272 1.59 -7.35 -10.45
N LYS A 273 1.21 -7.41 -11.72
CA LYS A 273 0.59 -6.27 -12.41
C LYS A 273 -0.84 -6.06 -11.91
N TYR A 274 -1.17 -4.85 -11.47
CA TYR A 274 -2.49 -4.53 -10.94
C TYR A 274 -3.31 -3.70 -11.92
N LYS A 275 -4.47 -4.25 -12.31
CA LYS A 275 -5.40 -3.70 -13.32
C LYS A 275 -4.70 -3.47 -14.68
N SER A 276 -5.40 -2.83 -15.61
CA SER A 276 -4.90 -2.52 -16.96
C SER A 276 -3.80 -1.45 -16.99
N GLU A 277 -3.30 -1.01 -15.84
CA GLU A 277 -2.38 0.12 -15.72
C GLU A 277 -0.99 -0.33 -15.28
N ASP A 278 0.00 0.52 -15.55
CA ASP A 278 1.43 0.35 -15.25
C ASP A 278 1.75 0.42 -13.74
N LYS A 279 0.93 -0.23 -12.90
CA LYS A 279 1.13 -0.43 -11.46
C LYS A 279 1.61 -1.86 -11.21
N TYR A 280 2.73 -1.96 -10.53
CA TYR A 280 3.42 -3.21 -10.23
C TYR A 280 3.51 -3.35 -8.71
N ILE A 281 3.03 -4.48 -8.19
CA ILE A 281 2.95 -4.75 -6.76
C ILE A 281 4.04 -5.75 -6.37
N LEU A 282 4.72 -5.45 -5.24
CA LEU A 282 5.45 -6.43 -4.46
C LEU A 282 4.82 -6.54 -3.07
N ARG A 283 4.58 -7.75 -2.58
CA ARG A 283 4.13 -7.97 -1.19
C ARG A 283 5.34 -7.99 -0.26
N ALA A 284 5.21 -7.37 0.91
CA ALA A 284 6.20 -7.44 1.97
C ALA A 284 5.49 -7.68 3.31
N ALA A 285 6.23 -8.15 4.31
CA ALA A 285 5.71 -8.33 5.66
C ALA A 285 6.63 -7.64 6.69
N TYR A 286 6.07 -7.21 7.81
CA TYR A 286 6.86 -6.69 8.93
C TYR A 286 6.57 -7.51 10.18
N ASP A 287 7.61 -7.96 10.87
CA ASP A 287 7.48 -8.79 12.05
C ASP A 287 7.15 -7.95 13.30
N VAL A 288 6.42 -8.56 14.24
CA VAL A 288 6.12 -8.04 15.58
C VAL A 288 7.41 -7.78 16.37
N ASP A 289 8.47 -8.55 16.09
CA ASP A 289 9.80 -8.43 16.71
C ASP A 289 10.55 -7.14 16.33
N GLY A 290 9.90 -6.22 15.60
CA GLY A 290 10.46 -4.93 15.21
C GLY A 290 11.40 -5.00 14.00
N LYS A 291 11.36 -6.12 13.27
CA LYS A 291 12.14 -6.34 12.05
C LYS A 291 11.26 -6.27 10.81
N LEU A 292 11.81 -5.80 9.71
CA LEU A 292 11.15 -5.85 8.41
C LEU A 292 11.64 -7.08 7.64
N ALA A 293 10.71 -7.86 7.09
CA ALA A 293 10.99 -9.03 6.28
C ALA A 293 10.42 -8.86 4.88
N ILE A 294 11.30 -8.61 3.90
CA ILE A 294 10.90 -8.58 2.49
C ILE A 294 10.85 -10.02 2.00
N MET A 295 9.65 -10.50 1.71
CA MET A 295 9.40 -11.86 1.26
C MET A 295 9.51 -11.97 -0.25
N LEU A 296 10.22 -12.98 -0.74
CA LEU A 296 10.03 -13.49 -2.11
C LEU A 296 8.95 -14.57 -2.03
N ASN A 297 7.68 -14.17 -2.14
CA ASN A 297 6.53 -15.07 -1.96
C ASN A 297 6.30 -15.99 -3.15
N SER A 298 5.78 -17.19 -2.87
CA SER A 298 5.20 -18.08 -3.90
C SER A 298 4.01 -17.39 -4.59
N PRO A 299 3.79 -17.58 -5.91
CA PRO A 299 4.59 -18.39 -6.84
C PRO A 299 5.78 -17.65 -7.46
N TYR A 300 6.06 -16.43 -7.03
CA TYR A 300 7.08 -15.56 -7.63
C TYR A 300 8.50 -15.88 -7.19
N ASN A 301 8.70 -16.67 -6.14
CA ASN A 301 10.01 -17.10 -5.64
C ASN A 301 10.86 -17.80 -6.72
N ALA A 302 10.29 -18.74 -7.49
CA ALA A 302 10.98 -19.43 -8.57
C ALA A 302 11.34 -18.46 -9.72
N ASN A 303 10.44 -17.54 -10.05
CA ASN A 303 10.67 -16.52 -11.07
C ASN A 303 11.76 -15.51 -10.65
N ALA A 304 11.72 -15.04 -9.40
CA ALA A 304 12.72 -14.17 -8.83
C ALA A 304 14.10 -14.85 -8.81
N MET A 305 14.15 -16.13 -8.47
CA MET A 305 15.38 -16.92 -8.48
C MET A 305 15.90 -17.16 -9.91
N ASP A 306 15.02 -17.49 -10.86
CA ASP A 306 15.39 -17.63 -12.28
C ASP A 306 15.98 -16.33 -12.83
N LEU A 307 15.39 -15.18 -12.51
CA LEU A 307 15.92 -13.88 -12.90
C LEU A 307 17.27 -13.56 -12.25
N TYR A 308 17.43 -13.89 -10.96
CA TYR A 308 18.73 -13.77 -10.28
C TYR A 308 19.82 -14.62 -10.96
N VAL A 309 19.50 -15.88 -11.28
CA VAL A 309 20.41 -16.81 -11.97
C VAL A 309 20.82 -16.29 -13.35
N ARG A 310 19.91 -15.62 -14.08
CA ARG A 310 20.20 -14.98 -15.38
C ARG A 310 20.98 -13.67 -15.27
N GLY A 311 20.94 -13.02 -14.10
CA GLY A 311 21.53 -11.70 -13.86
C GLY A 311 22.83 -11.78 -13.07
N LYS A 312 22.85 -11.21 -11.86
CA LYS A 312 24.03 -11.13 -10.95
C LYS A 312 24.76 -12.46 -10.77
N PHE A 313 24.08 -13.59 -10.90
CA PHE A 313 24.70 -14.90 -10.72
C PHE A 313 25.71 -15.26 -11.80
N ALA A 314 25.62 -14.67 -13.00
CA ALA A 314 26.58 -14.88 -14.08
C ALA A 314 28.03 -14.52 -13.66
N ASP A 315 28.19 -13.62 -12.68
CA ASP A 315 29.49 -13.17 -12.18
C ASP A 315 30.07 -14.07 -11.06
N VAL A 316 29.35 -15.11 -10.63
CA VAL A 316 29.83 -16.05 -9.61
C VAL A 316 30.94 -16.93 -10.20
N LYS A 317 32.06 -17.05 -9.48
CA LYS A 317 33.18 -17.93 -9.84
C LYS A 317 33.28 -19.20 -9.00
N ASP A 318 32.51 -19.26 -7.92
CA ASP A 318 32.43 -20.43 -7.05
C ASP A 318 31.56 -21.51 -7.72
N GLU A 319 32.21 -22.57 -8.19
CA GLU A 319 31.56 -23.67 -8.90
C GLU A 319 30.64 -24.51 -8.00
N LEU A 320 30.94 -24.63 -6.70
CA LEU A 320 30.05 -25.33 -5.78
C LEU A 320 28.78 -24.52 -5.55
N LEU A 321 28.91 -23.21 -5.31
CA LEU A 321 27.76 -22.31 -5.17
C LEU A 321 26.91 -22.28 -6.44
N LYS A 322 27.53 -22.36 -7.63
CA LYS A 322 26.82 -22.56 -8.92
C LYS A 322 25.95 -23.79 -8.91
N LYS A 323 26.53 -24.95 -8.62
CA LYS A 323 25.79 -26.22 -8.59
C LYS A 323 24.66 -26.19 -7.56
N GLN A 324 24.94 -25.71 -6.35
CA GLN A 324 23.94 -25.61 -5.28
C GLN A 324 22.78 -24.68 -5.64
N THR A 325 23.07 -23.53 -6.25
CA THR A 325 22.02 -22.56 -6.63
C THR A 325 21.18 -23.05 -7.80
N LEU A 326 21.79 -23.68 -8.80
CA LEU A 326 21.05 -24.27 -9.92
C LEU A 326 20.15 -25.43 -9.43
N ALA A 327 20.68 -26.28 -8.56
CA ALA A 327 19.91 -27.33 -7.92
C ALA A 327 18.73 -26.77 -7.11
N PHE A 328 18.95 -25.69 -6.34
CA PHE A 328 17.89 -25.04 -5.60
C PHE A 328 16.83 -24.38 -6.50
N LEU A 329 17.23 -23.80 -7.63
CA LEU A 329 16.26 -23.29 -8.62
C LEU A 329 15.37 -24.41 -9.17
N ASP A 330 15.90 -25.60 -9.41
CA ASP A 330 15.11 -26.74 -9.86
C ASP A 330 14.15 -27.22 -8.76
N ILE A 331 14.61 -27.25 -7.51
CA ILE A 331 13.75 -27.52 -6.33
C ILE A 331 12.61 -26.50 -6.23
N LEU A 332 12.89 -25.21 -6.43
CA LEU A 332 11.85 -24.16 -6.40
C LEU A 332 10.80 -24.33 -7.51
N LYS A 333 11.21 -24.79 -8.70
CA LYS A 333 10.27 -25.05 -9.81
C LYS A 333 9.41 -26.28 -9.54
N GLU A 334 9.97 -27.31 -8.92
CA GLU A 334 9.24 -28.55 -8.60
C GLU A 334 8.31 -28.36 -7.38
N TYR A 335 8.74 -27.58 -6.39
CA TYR A 335 8.02 -27.36 -5.13
C TYR A 335 7.85 -25.87 -4.80
N PRO A 336 7.15 -25.07 -5.62
CA PRO A 336 7.11 -23.61 -5.46
C PRO A 336 6.46 -23.13 -4.16
N ASN A 337 5.54 -23.91 -3.60
CA ASN A 337 4.69 -23.49 -2.48
C ASN A 337 5.22 -23.84 -1.07
N VAL A 338 6.37 -24.51 -0.95
CA VAL A 338 6.89 -24.95 0.35
C VAL A 338 7.99 -24.03 0.92
N TRP A 339 8.31 -22.95 0.20
CA TRP A 339 9.44 -22.07 0.50
C TRP A 339 8.99 -20.65 0.83
N GLY A 340 9.40 -20.17 2.01
CA GLY A 340 9.48 -18.75 2.33
C GLY A 340 10.93 -18.29 2.30
N LEU A 341 11.27 -17.38 1.40
CA LEU A 341 12.60 -16.78 1.29
C LEU A 341 12.51 -15.31 1.69
N TYR A 342 13.37 -14.89 2.62
CA TYR A 342 13.27 -13.58 3.25
C TYR A 342 14.59 -12.84 3.20
N PHE A 343 14.53 -11.54 2.92
CA PHE A 343 15.53 -10.60 3.39
C PHE A 343 15.01 -9.98 4.68
N VAL A 344 15.83 -9.95 5.73
CA VAL A 344 15.44 -9.52 7.08
C VAL A 344 16.33 -8.37 7.51
N SER A 345 15.73 -7.32 8.08
CA SER A 345 16.48 -6.19 8.62
C SER A 345 17.25 -6.55 9.90
N GLU A 346 18.29 -5.76 10.19
CA GLU A 346 19.05 -5.85 11.45
C GLU A 346 18.16 -5.75 12.69
#